data_AF-A0A0S8HCQ1-F1
#
_entry.id   AF-A0A0S8HCQ1-F1
#
_cell.length_a   1.000
_cell.length_b   1.000
_cell.length_c   1.000
_cell.angle_alpha   90.00
_cell.angle_beta   90.00
_cell.angle_gamma   90.00
#
_symmetry.space_group_name_H-M   'P 1'
#
loop_
_entity.id
_entity.type
_entity.pdbx_description
1 polymer ?
#
loop_
_entity_poly.entity_id
_entity_poly.type
_entity_poly.pdbx_seq_one_letter_code
_entity_poly.pdbx_strand_id
1 'polypeptide(L)'
;MPRTLLEFFVDEATEYLDKLQQTLGEAGTPDADELRRCARALRGSARMADQDAIARVAGAVHSLATELAAGRRHWSTRLRETLETALAETRVMVNSVKEPPADLAQRAEALAQRLGEPTAPPTPPPKDDVRFRRYLGTELRALAADIGESLGVLERDPRNREPLKKLLRRIRPLRGIEGVDDIPAVGPAVAAVEEVILKIADTSATVGPGHLVLFRRARQALDDVATDLIRGEAPGPTVARGTEIEDLKEQVLGTAAQREITWISELFFDDAGLHVEACPMAERGAGSWEAFFALEATASLDTIDRLREEIVRDPEGARKAGERLAFTMRQLRERAVTFGHAELGRVARRSGAALRAALDGPPRRLQAVAVDLAATLSALRAYIESSGKETRAEAVRRAEDLLEAATHPDREPPVPIESLTYSAEDAVARAKSLTSEIGGILQAAKPDASRAHALLEEALGLLEHALVQTGTLQ
;
A
#
# COMPACT_ATOMS: atom_id res chain seq x y z
N MET A 1 -0.69 3.66 58.04
CA MET A 1 -1.74 4.52 57.46
C MET A 1 -1.87 4.17 55.98
N PRO A 2 -3.08 3.97 55.43
CA PRO A 2 -3.26 3.78 54.00
C PRO A 2 -2.84 5.06 53.24
N ARG A 3 -2.07 4.92 52.15
CA ARG A 3 -1.70 6.06 51.29
C ARG A 3 -2.96 6.66 50.67
N THR A 4 -2.98 7.98 50.59
CA THR A 4 -4.04 8.68 49.84
C THR A 4 -3.84 8.49 48.34
N LEU A 5 -4.93 8.57 47.57
CA LEU A 5 -4.89 8.55 46.10
C LEU A 5 -3.93 9.61 45.53
N LEU A 6 -3.85 10.77 46.21
CA LEU A 6 -2.97 11.88 45.86
C LEU A 6 -1.49 11.54 46.05
N GLU A 7 -1.14 10.84 47.12
CA GLU A 7 0.24 10.38 47.37
C GLU A 7 0.66 9.32 46.36
N PHE A 8 -0.25 8.41 46.00
CA PHE A 8 0.00 7.44 44.93
C PHE A 8 0.23 8.14 43.59
N PHE A 9 -0.60 9.14 43.28
CA PHE A 9 -0.44 9.94 42.07
C PHE A 9 0.91 10.67 42.01
N VAL A 10 1.35 11.32 43.10
CA VAL A 10 2.62 12.05 43.12
C VAL A 10 3.80 11.10 42.85
N ASP A 11 3.81 9.93 43.48
CA ASP A 11 4.87 8.92 43.27
C ASP A 11 4.88 8.44 41.80
N GLU A 12 3.72 8.04 41.26
CA GLU A 12 3.61 7.52 39.90
C GLU A 12 3.90 8.59 38.83
N ALA A 13 3.41 9.81 39.05
CA ALA A 13 3.67 10.93 38.16
C ALA A 13 5.16 11.31 38.14
N THR A 14 5.84 11.22 39.28
CA THR A 14 7.29 11.46 39.35
C THR A 14 8.05 10.40 38.55
N GLU A 15 7.69 9.12 38.67
CA GLU A 15 8.30 8.04 37.90
C GLU A 15 8.12 8.23 36.38
N TYR A 16 6.92 8.61 35.93
CA TYR A 16 6.70 8.88 34.50
C TYR A 16 7.47 10.12 34.02
N LEU A 17 7.57 11.18 34.83
CA LEU A 17 8.34 12.36 34.49
C LEU A 17 9.84 12.06 34.39
N ASP A 18 10.37 11.19 35.24
CA ASP A 18 11.75 10.73 35.18
C ASP A 18 12.02 9.94 33.89
N LYS A 19 11.13 9.00 33.53
CA LYS A 19 11.20 8.25 32.27
C LYS A 19 11.13 9.17 31.05
N LEU A 20 10.24 10.15 31.06
CA LEU A 20 10.13 11.15 30.00
C LEU A 20 11.42 11.97 29.87
N GLN A 21 12.02 12.42 30.97
CA GLN A 21 13.28 13.14 30.95
C GLN A 21 14.45 12.27 30.47
N GLN A 22 14.51 11.01 30.90
CA GLN A 22 15.52 10.06 30.44
C GLN A 22 15.46 9.87 28.93
N THR A 23 14.25 9.74 28.38
CA THR A 23 14.03 9.59 26.93
C THR A 23 14.54 10.80 26.14
N LEU A 24 14.61 11.99 26.75
CA LEU A 24 15.16 13.22 26.14
C LEU A 24 16.66 13.38 26.34
N GLY A 25 17.23 12.73 27.36
CA GLY A 25 18.66 12.81 27.69
C GLY A 25 19.56 12.07 26.69
N GLU A 26 19.01 11.14 25.92
CA GLU A 26 19.73 10.40 24.88
C GLU A 26 20.10 11.32 23.70
N ALA A 27 21.32 11.18 23.17
CA ALA A 27 21.78 12.00 22.06
C ALA A 27 21.04 11.61 20.76
N GLY A 28 20.10 12.45 20.31
CA GLY A 28 19.40 12.24 19.04
C GLY A 28 17.92 12.64 19.06
N THR A 29 17.15 12.03 18.17
CA THR A 29 15.69 12.09 18.18
C THR A 29 15.16 11.11 19.23
N PRO A 30 14.28 11.53 20.15
CA PRO A 30 13.77 10.66 21.19
C PRO A 30 12.87 9.56 20.61
N ASP A 31 12.78 8.42 21.30
CA ASP A 31 11.80 7.38 20.98
C ASP A 31 10.37 7.92 21.17
N ALA A 32 9.71 8.22 20.05
CA ALA A 32 8.36 8.77 20.05
C ALA A 32 7.30 7.79 20.58
N ASP A 33 7.54 6.48 20.50
CA ASP A 33 6.62 5.47 21.06
C ASP A 33 6.74 5.42 22.58
N GLU A 34 7.96 5.54 23.13
CA GLU A 34 8.17 5.62 24.57
C GLU A 34 7.61 6.92 25.18
N LEU A 35 7.86 8.07 24.53
CA LEU A 35 7.24 9.34 24.91
C LEU A 35 5.71 9.23 24.94
N ARG A 36 5.10 8.59 23.93
CA ARG A 36 3.65 8.40 23.84
C ARG A 36 3.13 7.51 24.97
N ARG A 37 3.81 6.39 25.27
CA ARG A 37 3.43 5.47 26.36
C ARG A 37 3.46 6.18 27.72
N CYS A 38 4.58 6.82 28.06
CA CYS A 38 4.75 7.51 29.34
C CYS A 38 3.76 8.68 29.49
N ALA A 39 3.56 9.49 28.45
CA ALA A 39 2.60 10.60 28.49
C ALA A 39 1.14 10.13 28.63
N ARG A 40 0.77 9.01 27.99
CA ARG A 40 -0.56 8.40 28.16
C ARG A 40 -0.78 7.93 29.60
N ALA A 41 0.21 7.27 30.19
CA ALA A 41 0.13 6.75 31.55
C ALA A 41 0.03 7.89 32.58
N LEU A 42 0.89 8.92 32.46
CA LEU A 42 0.83 10.13 33.28
C LEU A 42 -0.55 10.82 33.20
N ARG A 43 -1.11 10.94 31.99
CA ARG A 43 -2.45 11.50 31.79
C ARG A 43 -3.54 10.67 32.48
N GLY A 44 -3.43 9.34 32.42
CA GLY A 44 -4.36 8.42 33.09
C GLY A 44 -4.32 8.58 34.60
N SER A 45 -3.12 8.55 35.18
CA SER A 45 -2.89 8.72 36.62
C SER A 45 -3.40 10.08 37.11
N ALA A 46 -3.12 11.17 36.37
CA ALA A 46 -3.61 12.51 36.68
C ALA A 46 -5.15 12.60 36.70
N ARG A 47 -5.83 11.96 35.75
CA ARG A 47 -7.30 11.93 35.72
C ARG A 47 -7.89 11.13 36.87
N MET A 48 -7.25 10.02 37.24
CA MET A 48 -7.71 9.21 38.37
C MET A 48 -7.63 10.02 39.68
N ALA A 49 -6.63 10.89 39.82
CA ALA A 49 -6.44 11.75 40.99
C ALA A 49 -7.11 13.14 40.89
N ASP A 50 -8.02 13.33 39.93
CA ASP A 50 -8.74 14.60 39.70
C ASP A 50 -7.82 15.81 39.44
N GLN A 51 -6.64 15.56 38.84
CA GLN A 51 -5.65 16.58 38.50
C GLN A 51 -5.74 16.98 37.02
N ASP A 52 -6.85 17.62 36.65
CA ASP A 52 -7.16 17.97 35.26
C ASP A 52 -6.13 18.87 34.58
N ALA A 53 -5.54 19.80 35.34
CA ALA A 53 -4.48 20.69 34.85
C ALA A 53 -3.26 19.87 34.38
N ILE A 54 -2.83 18.90 35.18
CA ILE A 54 -1.69 18.04 34.85
C ILE A 54 -2.05 17.07 33.70
N ALA A 55 -3.27 16.52 33.72
CA ALA A 55 -3.78 15.66 32.65
C ALA A 55 -3.79 16.38 31.28
N ARG A 56 -4.02 17.69 31.27
CA ARG A 56 -4.00 18.51 30.04
C ARG A 56 -2.60 18.62 29.46
N VAL A 57 -1.60 18.94 30.28
CA VAL A 57 -0.20 19.03 29.83
C VAL A 57 0.29 17.67 29.33
N ALA A 58 0.00 16.60 30.07
CA ALA A 58 0.33 15.23 29.64
C ALA A 58 -0.36 14.84 28.31
N GLY A 59 -1.59 15.33 28.09
CA GLY A 59 -2.30 15.20 26.81
C GLY A 59 -1.61 15.93 25.65
N ALA A 60 -1.07 17.11 25.89
CA ALA A 60 -0.31 17.86 24.89
C ALA A 60 1.01 17.15 24.54
N VAL A 61 1.74 16.64 25.54
CA VAL A 61 2.95 15.82 25.33
C VAL A 61 2.63 14.56 24.53
N HIS A 62 1.53 13.86 24.85
CA HIS A 62 1.08 12.69 24.10
C HIS A 62 0.78 13.02 22.63
N SER A 63 0.12 14.17 22.38
CA SER A 63 -0.22 14.62 21.03
C SER A 63 1.03 14.96 20.23
N LEU A 64 1.98 15.67 20.86
CA LEU A 64 3.30 15.96 20.30
C LEU A 64 4.05 14.67 19.91
N ALA A 65 4.11 13.68 20.81
CA ALA A 65 4.74 12.39 20.55
C ALA A 65 4.05 11.64 19.39
N THR A 66 2.73 11.77 19.27
CA THR A 66 1.95 11.20 18.16
C THR A 66 2.30 11.86 16.82
N GLU A 67 2.50 13.17 16.80
CA GLU A 67 2.91 13.91 15.60
C GLU A 67 4.35 13.59 15.19
N LEU A 68 5.26 13.45 16.17
CA LEU A 68 6.65 13.03 15.94
C LEU A 68 6.69 11.61 15.35
N ALA A 69 5.97 10.65 15.94
CA ALA A 69 5.89 9.28 15.42
C ALA A 69 5.30 9.20 14.00
N ALA A 70 4.38 10.12 13.67
CA ALA A 70 3.77 10.22 12.35
C ALA A 70 4.60 11.05 11.34
N GLY A 71 5.72 11.65 11.76
CA GLY A 71 6.54 12.52 10.92
C GLY A 71 5.87 13.85 10.54
N ARG A 72 4.79 14.24 11.22
CA ARG A 72 4.08 15.51 10.99
C ARG A 72 4.74 16.70 11.69
N ARG A 73 5.65 16.42 12.64
CA ARG A 73 6.41 17.41 13.38
C ARG A 73 7.89 17.06 13.34
N HIS A 74 8.72 18.08 13.14
CA HIS A 74 10.18 17.92 13.08
C HIS A 74 10.81 18.06 14.46
N TRP A 75 11.73 17.15 14.80
CA TRP A 75 12.52 17.24 16.03
C TRP A 75 13.62 18.30 15.86
N SER A 76 13.58 19.34 16.68
CA SER A 76 14.53 20.46 16.65
C SER A 76 15.00 20.82 18.06
N THR A 77 16.11 21.53 18.18
CA THR A 77 16.61 22.05 19.46
C THR A 77 15.56 22.89 20.18
N ARG A 78 14.84 23.76 19.46
CA ARG A 78 13.74 24.56 20.02
C ARG A 78 12.62 23.68 20.58
N LEU A 79 12.27 22.61 19.87
CA LEU A 79 11.22 21.71 20.33
C LEU A 79 11.66 20.92 21.57
N ARG A 80 12.93 20.48 21.59
CA ARG A 80 13.55 19.86 22.76
C ARG A 80 13.49 20.76 23.98
N GLU A 81 13.98 22.00 23.88
CA GLU A 81 13.95 22.99 24.97
C GLU A 81 12.53 23.26 25.47
N THR A 82 11.57 23.35 24.54
CA THR A 82 10.15 23.55 24.87
C THR A 82 9.60 22.37 25.67
N LEU A 83 9.92 21.14 25.26
CA LEU A 83 9.47 19.94 25.94
C LEU A 83 10.16 19.76 27.30
N GLU A 84 11.47 19.98 27.40
CA GLU A 84 12.24 19.95 28.65
C GLU A 84 11.66 20.96 29.66
N THR A 85 11.37 22.19 29.21
CA THR A 85 10.73 23.21 30.03
C THR A 85 9.34 22.76 30.50
N ALA A 86 8.52 22.22 29.60
CA ALA A 86 7.18 21.77 29.95
C ALA A 86 7.20 20.62 30.99
N LEU A 87 8.15 19.68 30.88
CA LEU A 87 8.30 18.59 31.86
C LEU A 87 8.77 19.12 33.21
N ALA A 88 9.71 20.06 33.24
CA ALA A 88 10.16 20.69 34.47
C ALA A 88 9.02 21.45 35.17
N GLU A 89 8.24 22.24 34.42
CA GLU A 89 7.08 22.94 34.96
C GLU A 89 5.99 21.96 35.43
N THR A 90 5.74 20.87 34.70
CA THR A 90 4.81 19.81 35.12
C THR A 90 5.24 19.14 36.42
N ARG A 91 6.55 18.93 36.63
CA ARG A 91 7.08 18.42 37.90
C ARG A 91 6.79 19.37 39.06
N VAL A 92 6.92 20.68 38.84
CA VAL A 92 6.51 21.69 39.84
C VAL A 92 5.03 21.59 40.14
N MET A 93 4.18 21.42 39.12
CA MET A 93 2.74 21.22 39.31
C MET A 93 2.45 19.99 40.18
N VAL A 94 3.03 18.83 39.85
CA VAL A 94 2.88 17.57 40.60
C VAL A 94 3.26 17.74 42.07
N ASN A 95 4.38 18.43 42.35
CA ASN A 95 4.84 18.67 43.72
C ASN A 95 3.94 19.65 44.50
N SER A 96 3.16 20.48 43.81
CA SER A 96 2.23 21.45 44.41
C SER A 96 0.80 20.94 44.58
N VAL A 97 0.50 19.68 44.22
CA VAL A 97 -0.87 19.15 44.18
C VAL A 97 -1.61 19.19 45.53
N LYS A 98 -0.87 19.17 46.65
CA LYS A 98 -1.45 19.31 48.01
C LYS A 98 -1.93 20.74 48.30
N GLU A 99 -1.26 21.73 47.72
CA GLU A 99 -1.54 23.16 47.88
C GLU A 99 -1.40 23.86 46.52
N PRO A 100 -2.35 23.62 45.59
CA PRO A 100 -2.20 24.07 44.22
C PRO A 100 -2.30 25.61 44.15
N PRO A 101 -1.43 26.28 43.38
CA PRO A 101 -1.51 27.72 43.21
C PRO A 101 -2.77 28.09 42.42
N ALA A 102 -3.32 29.28 42.68
CA ALA A 102 -4.58 29.74 42.08
C ALA A 102 -4.53 29.82 40.53
N ASP A 103 -3.34 29.96 39.95
CA ASP A 103 -3.10 30.08 38.51
C ASP A 103 -2.73 28.74 37.83
N LEU A 104 -2.77 27.62 38.56
CA LEU A 104 -2.32 26.30 38.07
C LEU A 104 -2.98 25.92 36.73
N ALA A 105 -4.29 26.12 36.61
CA ALA A 105 -5.04 25.80 35.40
C ALA A 105 -4.61 26.68 34.20
N GLN A 106 -4.33 27.96 34.44
CA GLN A 106 -3.86 28.89 33.41
C GLN A 106 -2.45 28.53 32.96
N ARG A 107 -1.56 28.17 33.89
CA ARG A 107 -0.20 27.72 33.59
C ARG A 107 -0.20 26.43 32.79
N ALA A 108 -1.03 25.46 33.18
CA ALA A 108 -1.20 24.21 32.45
C ALA A 108 -1.73 24.43 31.02
N GLU A 109 -2.68 25.35 30.85
CA GLU A 109 -3.20 25.73 29.55
C GLU A 109 -2.11 26.36 28.67
N ALA A 110 -1.36 27.33 29.20
CA ALA A 110 -0.27 27.98 28.48
C ALA A 110 0.83 26.97 28.06
N LEU A 111 1.15 26.01 28.91
CA LEU A 111 2.07 24.92 28.57
C LEU A 111 1.54 24.01 27.46
N ALA A 112 0.27 23.61 27.56
CA ALA A 112 -0.36 22.78 26.54
C ALA A 112 -0.39 23.49 25.18
N GLN A 113 -0.65 24.80 25.16
CA GLN A 113 -0.64 25.62 23.94
C GLN A 113 0.77 25.75 23.36
N ARG A 114 1.79 26.05 24.18
CA ARG A 114 3.20 26.10 23.74
C ARG A 114 3.65 24.78 23.13
N LEU A 115 3.23 23.65 23.71
CA LEU A 115 3.49 22.32 23.14
C LEU A 115 2.70 22.08 21.86
N GLY A 116 1.51 22.66 21.71
CA GLY A 116 0.68 22.57 20.51
C GLY A 116 1.08 23.49 19.35
N GLU A 117 1.92 24.51 19.59
CA GLU A 117 2.35 25.45 18.56
C GLU A 117 3.07 24.71 17.40
N PRO A 118 2.61 24.88 16.15
CA PRO A 118 3.28 24.32 14.99
C PRO A 118 4.72 24.81 14.98
N THR A 119 5.66 23.88 15.10
CA THR A 119 7.07 24.21 14.84
C THR A 119 7.17 24.37 13.32
N ALA A 120 7.14 25.62 12.85
CA ALA A 120 7.35 25.90 11.44
C ALA A 120 8.64 25.18 11.01
N PRO A 121 8.61 24.39 9.91
CA PRO A 121 9.84 23.85 9.35
C PRO A 121 10.78 25.03 9.11
N PRO A 122 12.08 24.90 9.39
CA PRO A 122 13.02 25.97 9.06
C PRO A 122 12.83 26.31 7.58
N THR A 123 12.58 27.58 7.28
CA THR A 123 12.55 28.06 5.90
C THR A 123 13.88 27.63 5.27
N PRO A 124 13.87 26.78 4.22
CA PRO A 124 15.11 26.37 3.60
C PRO A 124 15.85 27.63 3.16
N PRO A 125 17.16 27.75 3.46
CA PRO A 125 17.96 28.83 2.91
C PRO A 125 17.86 28.83 1.39
N PRO A 126 18.14 29.94 0.71
CA PRO A 126 18.17 29.98 -0.76
C PRO A 126 18.99 28.79 -1.31
N LYS A 127 18.56 28.19 -2.43
CA LYS A 127 19.16 26.94 -2.98
C LYS A 127 20.68 27.03 -3.19
N ASP A 128 21.20 28.23 -3.42
CA ASP A 128 22.63 28.51 -3.60
C ASP A 128 23.42 28.78 -2.32
N ASP A 129 22.77 28.75 -1.16
CA ASP A 129 23.41 28.95 0.14
C ASP A 129 24.15 27.68 0.57
N VAL A 130 25.41 27.86 0.98
CA VAL A 130 26.27 26.84 1.60
C VAL A 130 25.56 26.19 2.82
N ARG A 131 24.74 26.94 3.55
CA ARG A 131 23.94 26.43 4.67
C ARG A 131 22.88 25.43 4.22
N PHE A 132 22.19 25.70 3.10
CA PHE A 132 21.22 24.77 2.53
C PHE A 132 21.91 23.50 2.05
N ARG A 133 23.04 23.64 1.35
CA ARG A 133 23.85 22.47 0.92
C ARG A 133 24.28 21.62 2.09
N ARG A 134 24.82 22.22 3.16
CA ARG A 134 25.24 21.47 4.36
C ARG A 134 24.07 20.78 5.06
N TYR A 135 22.93 21.44 5.15
CA TYR A 135 21.69 20.86 5.69
C TYR A 135 21.28 19.64 4.86
N LEU A 136 21.12 19.81 3.54
CA LEU A 136 20.75 18.74 2.63
C LEU A 136 21.75 17.58 2.71
N GLY A 137 23.05 17.86 2.68
CA GLY A 137 24.09 16.83 2.82
C GLY A 137 24.00 16.05 4.14
N THR A 138 23.63 16.72 5.24
CA THR A 138 23.41 16.06 6.54
C THR A 138 22.20 15.13 6.49
N GLU A 139 21.11 15.57 5.86
CA GLU A 139 19.89 14.77 5.69
C GLU A 139 20.12 13.57 4.77
N LEU A 140 20.85 13.73 3.66
CA LEU A 140 21.19 12.64 2.75
C LEU A 140 22.09 11.60 3.42
N ARG A 141 23.07 12.04 4.23
CA ARG A 141 23.92 11.12 5.02
C ARG A 141 23.10 10.35 6.06
N ALA A 142 22.13 11.00 6.72
CA ALA A 142 21.24 10.33 7.65
C ALA A 142 20.39 9.26 6.94
N LEU A 143 19.83 9.56 5.76
CA LEU A 143 19.11 8.58 4.96
C LEU A 143 20.03 7.41 4.53
N ALA A 144 21.25 7.70 4.09
CA ALA A 144 22.21 6.66 3.72
C ALA A 144 22.55 5.73 4.90
N ALA A 145 22.73 6.29 6.11
CA ALA A 145 22.92 5.51 7.32
C ALA A 145 21.71 4.61 7.63
N ASP A 146 20.48 5.15 7.54
CA ASP A 146 19.25 4.40 7.74
C ASP A 146 19.09 3.26 6.70
N ILE A 147 19.47 3.48 5.44
CA ILE A 147 19.50 2.42 4.41
C ILE A 147 20.53 1.35 4.80
N GLY A 148 21.71 1.75 5.28
CA GLY A 148 22.75 0.84 5.76
C GLY A 148 22.29 -0.06 6.92
N GLU A 149 21.63 0.51 7.92
CA GLU A 149 21.05 -0.24 9.03
C GLU A 149 19.94 -1.20 8.54
N SER A 150 19.05 -0.70 7.67
CA SER A 150 17.95 -1.47 7.10
C SER A 150 18.46 -2.67 6.30
N LEU A 151 19.54 -2.51 5.53
CA LEU A 151 20.18 -3.60 4.80
C LEU A 151 20.59 -4.74 5.74
N GLY A 152 21.23 -4.43 6.88
CA GLY A 152 21.65 -5.46 7.84
C GLY A 152 20.49 -6.21 8.49
N VAL A 153 19.33 -5.56 8.67
CA VAL A 153 18.11 -6.23 9.14
C VAL A 153 17.52 -7.09 8.03
N LEU A 154 17.38 -6.55 6.82
CA LEU A 154 16.76 -7.21 5.68
C LEU A 154 17.58 -8.39 5.12
N GLU A 155 18.89 -8.38 5.29
CA GLU A 155 19.76 -9.52 4.98
C GLU A 155 19.48 -10.71 5.90
N ARG A 156 19.15 -10.46 7.17
CA ARG A 156 18.85 -11.51 8.15
C ARG A 156 17.38 -11.93 8.12
N ASP A 157 16.48 -10.97 7.94
CA ASP A 157 15.04 -11.19 7.84
C ASP A 157 14.46 -10.45 6.62
N PRO A 158 14.45 -11.09 5.45
CA PRO A 158 13.98 -10.46 4.20
C PRO A 158 12.46 -10.21 4.15
N ARG A 159 11.70 -10.70 5.14
CA ARG A 159 10.26 -10.47 5.27
C ARG A 159 9.92 -9.30 6.19
N ASN A 160 10.89 -8.79 6.95
CA ASN A 160 10.67 -7.68 7.86
C ASN A 160 10.28 -6.41 7.11
N ARG A 161 9.09 -5.86 7.41
CA ARG A 161 8.56 -4.65 6.77
C ARG A 161 8.90 -3.37 7.51
N GLU A 162 9.30 -3.45 8.78
CA GLU A 162 9.58 -2.27 9.58
C GLU A 162 10.75 -1.42 9.03
N PRO A 163 11.89 -2.01 8.59
CA PRO A 163 12.95 -1.24 7.95
C PRO A 163 12.46 -0.48 6.70
N LEU A 164 11.65 -1.13 5.86
CA LEU A 164 11.13 -0.52 4.64
C LEU A 164 10.18 0.65 4.94
N LYS A 165 9.30 0.50 5.95
CA LYS A 165 8.42 1.59 6.42
C LYS A 165 9.21 2.76 6.99
N LYS A 166 10.28 2.48 7.76
CA LYS A 166 11.20 3.50 8.30
C LYS A 166 11.81 4.33 7.14
N LEU A 167 12.32 3.66 6.11
CA LEU A 167 12.89 4.32 4.93
C LEU A 167 11.88 5.20 4.19
N LEU A 168 10.66 4.72 3.93
CA LEU A 168 9.61 5.55 3.29
C LEU A 168 9.28 6.81 4.08
N ARG A 169 9.21 6.71 5.42
CA ARG A 169 8.97 7.89 6.27
C ARG A 169 10.10 8.91 6.17
N ARG A 170 11.35 8.45 5.98
CA ARG A 170 12.53 9.32 5.83
C ARG A 170 12.63 9.95 4.44
N ILE A 171 12.20 9.24 3.40
CA ILE A 171 12.26 9.72 2.01
C ILE A 171 11.24 10.84 1.73
N ARG A 172 10.02 10.74 2.26
CA ARG A 172 8.93 11.69 1.94
C ARG A 172 9.27 13.18 2.18
N PRO A 173 9.86 13.58 3.32
CA PRO A 173 10.25 14.98 3.52
C PRO A 173 11.30 15.45 2.51
N LEU A 174 12.22 14.58 2.08
CA LEU A 174 13.26 14.92 1.10
C LEU A 174 12.68 15.20 -0.28
N ARG A 175 11.66 14.44 -0.69
CA ARG A 175 10.90 14.67 -1.93
C ARG A 175 10.15 16.01 -1.93
N GLY A 176 9.88 16.57 -0.75
CA GLY A 176 9.27 17.90 -0.60
C GLY A 176 10.26 19.05 -0.73
N ILE A 177 11.57 18.78 -0.78
CA ILE A 177 12.60 19.80 -0.94
C ILE A 177 12.78 20.08 -2.43
N GLU A 178 12.43 21.29 -2.84
CA GLU A 178 12.53 21.74 -4.22
C GLU A 178 13.98 21.63 -4.75
N GLY A 179 14.16 20.87 -5.84
CA GLY A 179 15.46 20.69 -6.51
C GLY A 179 16.29 19.49 -6.02
N VAL A 180 15.84 18.72 -5.04
CA VAL A 180 16.49 17.44 -4.66
C VAL A 180 16.44 16.43 -5.80
N ASP A 181 15.29 16.36 -6.48
CA ASP A 181 15.08 15.47 -7.62
C ASP A 181 15.97 15.82 -8.83
N ASP A 182 16.42 17.09 -8.93
CA ASP A 182 17.28 17.57 -10.02
C ASP A 182 18.77 17.19 -9.83
N ILE A 183 19.15 16.70 -8.65
CA ILE A 183 20.53 16.30 -8.39
C ILE A 183 20.79 14.93 -9.05
N PRO A 184 21.72 14.83 -10.02
CA PRO A 184 21.82 13.70 -10.96
C PRO A 184 21.91 12.28 -10.38
N ALA A 185 22.36 12.10 -9.14
CA ALA A 185 22.39 10.80 -8.47
C ALA A 185 21.46 10.69 -7.26
N VAL A 186 20.95 11.81 -6.74
CA VAL A 186 20.07 11.78 -5.55
C VAL A 186 18.63 11.52 -5.97
N GLY A 187 18.12 12.23 -6.98
CA GLY A 187 16.76 12.01 -7.49
C GLY A 187 16.53 10.54 -7.87
N PRO A 188 17.37 9.96 -8.76
CA PRO A 188 17.29 8.54 -9.11
C PRO A 188 17.42 7.59 -7.91
N ALA A 189 18.35 7.84 -6.98
CA ALA A 189 18.53 7.00 -5.79
C ALA A 189 17.28 6.98 -4.89
N VAL A 190 16.73 8.15 -4.60
CA VAL A 190 15.56 8.29 -3.73
C VAL A 190 14.32 7.69 -4.40
N ALA A 191 14.09 7.99 -5.68
CA ALA A 191 12.99 7.45 -6.46
C ALA A 191 13.06 5.91 -6.56
N ALA A 192 14.23 5.36 -6.91
CA ALA A 192 14.40 3.92 -7.03
C ALA A 192 14.14 3.17 -5.72
N VAL A 193 14.62 3.70 -4.59
CA VAL A 193 14.37 3.11 -3.27
C VAL A 193 12.86 3.18 -2.93
N GLU A 194 12.22 4.33 -3.13
CA GLU A 194 10.78 4.50 -2.87
C GLU A 194 9.93 3.55 -3.72
N GLU A 195 10.12 3.56 -5.04
CA GLU A 195 9.37 2.74 -5.99
C GLU A 195 9.50 1.24 -5.69
N VAL A 196 10.73 0.76 -5.44
CA VAL A 196 10.97 -0.65 -5.13
C VAL A 196 10.34 -1.03 -3.80
N ILE A 197 10.41 -0.18 -2.76
CA ILE A 197 9.73 -0.46 -1.50
C ILE A 197 8.21 -0.54 -1.70
N LEU A 198 7.63 0.40 -2.45
CA LEU A 198 6.19 0.42 -2.73
C LEU A 198 5.78 -0.83 -3.52
N LYS A 199 6.58 -1.25 -4.52
CA LYS A 199 6.31 -2.49 -5.27
C LYS A 199 6.36 -3.72 -4.37
N ILE A 200 7.37 -3.81 -3.50
CA ILE A 200 7.51 -4.88 -2.51
C ILE A 200 6.29 -4.96 -1.58
N ALA A 201 5.78 -3.80 -1.15
CA ALA A 201 4.59 -3.72 -0.30
C ALA A 201 3.32 -4.15 -1.05
N ASP A 202 3.14 -3.67 -2.28
CA ASP A 202 2.00 -3.98 -3.14
C ASP A 202 1.92 -5.48 -3.49
N THR A 203 3.05 -6.10 -3.86
CA THR A 203 3.10 -7.51 -4.22
C THR A 203 3.34 -8.45 -3.04
N SER A 204 3.49 -7.91 -1.83
CA SER A 204 3.92 -8.67 -0.63
C SER A 204 5.19 -9.51 -0.86
N ALA A 205 6.07 -9.10 -1.78
CA ALA A 205 7.30 -9.84 -2.13
C ALA A 205 8.35 -9.79 -1.01
N THR A 206 9.24 -10.78 -0.94
CA THR A 206 10.39 -10.72 -0.01
C THR A 206 11.50 -9.83 -0.58
N VAL A 207 12.24 -9.16 0.30
CA VAL A 207 13.49 -8.50 -0.11
C VAL A 207 14.45 -9.58 -0.60
N GLY A 208 15.21 -9.28 -1.66
CA GLY A 208 15.99 -10.26 -2.40
C GLY A 208 17.31 -9.66 -2.84
N PRO A 209 18.24 -10.47 -3.39
CA PRO A 209 19.60 -10.01 -3.69
C PRO A 209 19.63 -8.77 -4.59
N GLY A 210 18.77 -8.69 -5.62
CA GLY A 210 18.64 -7.52 -6.49
C GLY A 210 18.21 -6.26 -5.74
N HIS A 211 17.20 -6.37 -4.87
CA HIS A 211 16.77 -5.27 -4.00
C HIS A 211 17.92 -4.75 -3.12
N LEU A 212 18.69 -5.67 -2.52
CA LEU A 212 19.83 -5.32 -1.65
C LEU A 212 20.98 -4.67 -2.43
N VAL A 213 21.23 -5.10 -3.67
CA VAL A 213 22.23 -4.46 -4.55
C VAL A 213 21.80 -3.03 -4.87
N LEU A 214 20.55 -2.83 -5.29
CA LEU A 214 20.00 -1.50 -5.57
C LEU A 214 20.11 -0.59 -4.34
N PHE A 215 19.67 -1.05 -3.16
CA PHE A 215 19.74 -0.27 -1.92
C PHE A 215 21.18 0.09 -1.54
N ARG A 216 22.15 -0.82 -1.72
CA ARG A 216 23.58 -0.51 -1.50
C ARG A 216 24.10 0.54 -2.47
N ARG A 217 23.70 0.48 -3.74
CA ARG A 217 24.07 1.47 -4.76
C ARG A 217 23.47 2.84 -4.48
N ALA A 218 22.18 2.88 -4.16
CA ALA A 218 21.50 4.10 -3.73
C ALA A 218 22.18 4.70 -2.50
N ARG A 219 22.47 3.89 -1.46
CA ARG A 219 23.21 4.33 -0.28
C ARG A 219 24.54 4.99 -0.63
N GLN A 220 25.34 4.34 -1.48
CA GLN A 220 26.65 4.84 -1.87
C GLN A 220 26.56 6.15 -2.65
N ALA A 221 25.57 6.29 -3.55
CA ALA A 221 25.33 7.53 -4.28
C ALA A 221 24.95 8.68 -3.35
N LEU A 222 24.07 8.41 -2.37
CA LEU A 222 23.66 9.40 -1.37
C LEU A 222 24.83 9.83 -0.46
N ASP A 223 25.65 8.89 0.01
CA ASP A 223 26.82 9.19 0.86
C ASP A 223 27.86 10.05 0.16
N ASP A 224 28.11 9.77 -1.12
CA ASP A 224 29.12 10.50 -1.89
C ASP A 224 28.65 11.94 -2.17
N VAL A 225 27.40 12.13 -2.60
CA VAL A 225 26.82 13.47 -2.78
C VAL A 225 26.71 14.22 -1.44
N ALA A 226 26.33 13.53 -0.37
CA ALA A 226 26.27 14.12 0.97
C ALA A 226 27.61 14.66 1.42
N THR A 227 28.70 13.97 1.09
CA THR A 227 30.06 14.38 1.45
C THR A 227 30.46 15.69 0.78
N ASP A 228 30.17 15.86 -0.51
CA ASP A 228 30.42 17.10 -1.24
C ASP A 228 29.57 18.26 -0.70
N LEU A 229 28.28 18.01 -0.47
CA LEU A 229 27.35 18.99 0.05
C LEU A 229 27.69 19.46 1.48
N ILE A 230 28.17 18.57 2.34
CA ILE A 230 28.61 18.91 3.71
C ILE A 230 29.84 19.83 3.68
N ARG A 231 30.75 19.61 2.72
CA ARG A 231 31.90 20.51 2.47
C ARG A 231 31.47 21.86 1.91
N GLY A 232 30.22 22.00 1.47
CA GLY A 232 29.67 23.22 0.87
C GLY A 232 29.89 23.31 -0.64
N GLU A 233 30.42 22.25 -1.25
CA GLU A 233 30.71 22.15 -2.67
C GLU A 233 29.43 21.83 -3.44
N ALA A 234 29.43 22.14 -4.75
CA ALA A 234 28.37 21.68 -5.63
C ALA A 234 28.53 20.16 -5.83
N PRO A 235 27.43 19.38 -5.93
CA PRO A 235 27.51 17.95 -6.24
C PRO A 235 28.29 17.75 -7.54
N GLY A 236 29.28 16.86 -7.53
CA GLY A 236 29.98 16.48 -8.76
C GLY A 236 29.02 15.87 -9.80
N PRO A 237 29.41 15.85 -11.10
CA PRO A 237 28.62 15.20 -12.14
C PRO A 237 28.58 13.69 -11.89
N THR A 238 27.50 13.23 -11.27
CA THR A 238 27.27 11.83 -10.88
C THR A 238 26.24 11.14 -11.78
N VAL A 239 26.01 11.70 -12.98
CA VAL A 239 25.03 11.23 -13.97
C VAL A 239 25.15 9.72 -14.23
N ALA A 240 26.38 9.22 -14.40
CA ALA A 240 26.62 7.79 -14.64
C ALA A 240 26.10 6.89 -13.50
N ARG A 241 26.14 7.35 -12.25
CA ARG A 241 25.62 6.62 -11.10
C ARG A 241 24.09 6.69 -11.02
N GLY A 242 23.52 7.83 -11.39
CA GLY A 242 22.08 7.97 -11.55
C GLY A 242 21.54 6.98 -12.58
N THR A 243 22.20 6.87 -13.73
CA THR A 243 21.87 5.88 -14.78
C THR A 243 22.05 4.44 -14.28
N GLU A 244 23.16 4.09 -13.61
CA GLU A 244 23.35 2.74 -13.05
C GLU A 244 22.23 2.36 -12.07
N ILE A 245 21.75 3.31 -11.26
CA ILE A 245 20.66 3.07 -10.31
C ILE A 245 19.33 2.85 -11.03
N GLU A 246 19.03 3.64 -12.07
CA GLU A 246 17.83 3.47 -12.89
C GLU A 246 17.84 2.13 -13.62
N ASP A 247 18.97 1.73 -14.21
CA ASP A 247 19.12 0.43 -14.87
C ASP A 247 18.89 -0.73 -13.88
N LEU A 248 19.46 -0.63 -12.66
CA LEU A 248 19.24 -1.61 -11.60
C LEU A 248 17.79 -1.63 -11.13
N LYS A 249 17.13 -0.46 -11.05
CA LYS A 249 15.72 -0.34 -10.71
C LYS A 249 14.87 -1.08 -11.74
N GLU A 250 15.08 -0.80 -13.02
CA GLU A 250 14.38 -1.45 -14.12
C GLU A 250 14.62 -2.96 -14.12
N GLN A 251 15.86 -3.41 -13.91
CA GLN A 251 16.17 -4.83 -13.79
C GLN A 251 15.43 -5.49 -12.62
N VAL A 252 15.41 -4.85 -11.45
CA VAL A 252 14.76 -5.37 -10.24
C VAL A 252 13.23 -5.44 -10.40
N LEU A 253 12.61 -4.38 -10.93
CA LEU A 253 11.18 -4.32 -11.19
C LEU A 253 10.77 -5.24 -12.34
N GLY A 254 11.59 -5.35 -13.38
CA GLY A 254 11.41 -6.26 -14.51
C GLY A 254 11.55 -7.73 -14.12
N THR A 255 12.47 -8.07 -13.22
CA THR A 255 12.60 -9.44 -12.68
C THR A 255 11.37 -9.84 -11.86
N ALA A 256 10.69 -8.89 -11.20
CA ALA A 256 9.42 -9.14 -10.52
C ALA A 256 8.25 -9.38 -11.51
N ALA A 257 8.34 -8.86 -12.73
CA ALA A 257 7.40 -9.10 -13.82
C ALA A 257 7.71 -10.38 -14.63
N GLN A 258 8.98 -10.79 -14.71
CA GLN A 258 9.45 -11.91 -15.54
C GLN A 258 9.73 -13.22 -14.78
N ARG A 259 9.70 -13.23 -13.45
CA ARG A 259 9.65 -14.51 -12.73
C ARG A 259 8.28 -15.11 -12.92
N GLU A 260 8.13 -15.88 -14.00
CA GLU A 260 7.28 -17.05 -13.99
C GLU A 260 7.77 -17.91 -12.82
N ILE A 261 7.15 -17.72 -11.66
CA ILE A 261 7.47 -18.45 -10.45
C ILE A 261 7.06 -19.89 -10.73
N THR A 262 7.98 -20.70 -11.26
CA THR A 262 7.86 -22.16 -11.28
C THR A 262 8.00 -22.61 -9.84
N TRP A 263 6.89 -22.96 -9.22
CA TRP A 263 6.90 -23.45 -7.85
C TRP A 263 7.60 -24.81 -7.80
N ILE A 264 8.18 -25.18 -6.65
CA ILE A 264 8.78 -26.53 -6.48
C ILE A 264 7.76 -27.63 -6.83
N SER A 265 6.47 -27.38 -6.63
CA SER A 265 5.36 -28.27 -7.04
C SER A 265 5.20 -28.44 -8.55
N GLU A 266 5.74 -27.54 -9.36
CA GLU A 266 5.80 -27.61 -10.83
C GLU A 266 7.14 -28.22 -11.31
N LEU A 267 8.07 -28.48 -10.40
CA LEU A 267 9.30 -29.24 -10.64
C LEU A 267 9.12 -30.76 -10.37
N PHE A 268 7.97 -31.17 -9.83
CA PHE A 268 7.62 -32.58 -9.67
C PHE A 268 6.77 -33.06 -10.84
N PHE A 269 7.08 -34.25 -11.34
CA PHE A 269 6.34 -34.91 -12.40
C PHE A 269 4.93 -35.30 -11.91
N ASP A 270 3.94 -35.24 -12.80
CA ASP A 270 2.53 -35.60 -12.54
C ASP A 270 2.31 -37.12 -12.34
N ASP A 271 3.38 -37.92 -12.29
CA ASP A 271 3.30 -39.37 -12.14
C ASP A 271 3.47 -39.84 -10.68
N ALA A 272 2.85 -40.98 -10.36
CA ALA A 272 3.02 -41.67 -9.07
C ALA A 272 4.38 -42.39 -9.00
N GLY A 273 5.44 -41.77 -9.52
CA GLY A 273 6.80 -42.31 -9.50
C GLY A 273 7.43 -42.26 -8.11
N LEU A 274 8.55 -42.98 -7.95
CA LEU A 274 9.35 -43.14 -6.72
C LEU A 274 10.08 -41.86 -6.26
N HIS A 275 9.46 -40.68 -6.41
CA HIS A 275 10.11 -39.38 -6.25
C HIS A 275 9.44 -38.46 -5.21
N VAL A 276 8.33 -38.89 -4.60
CA VAL A 276 7.68 -38.15 -3.50
C VAL A 276 7.87 -38.92 -2.19
N GLU A 277 8.99 -38.72 -1.51
CA GLU A 277 9.15 -39.10 -0.11
C GLU A 277 8.42 -38.06 0.77
N ALA A 278 7.12 -38.27 0.97
CA ALA A 278 6.25 -37.64 1.98
C ALA A 278 6.31 -36.10 2.12
N CYS A 279 5.25 -35.41 1.68
CA CYS A 279 4.99 -34.05 2.15
C CYS A 279 4.72 -34.05 3.66
N PRO A 280 5.40 -33.21 4.46
CA PRO A 280 5.09 -33.09 5.88
C PRO A 280 3.67 -32.54 6.04
N MET A 281 2.76 -33.38 6.52
CA MET A 281 1.47 -32.94 7.02
C MET A 281 1.74 -32.03 8.23
N ALA A 282 1.11 -30.86 8.27
CA ALA A 282 1.20 -30.00 9.45
C ALA A 282 0.71 -30.75 10.71
N GLU A 283 1.19 -30.36 11.89
CA GLU A 283 0.92 -31.07 13.15
C GLU A 283 -0.56 -30.98 13.56
N ARG A 284 -1.10 -32.06 14.13
CA ARG A 284 -2.52 -32.19 14.53
C ARG A 284 -2.89 -31.19 15.63
N GLY A 285 -3.46 -30.05 15.25
CA GLY A 285 -4.26 -29.21 16.15
C GLY A 285 -5.60 -29.87 16.49
N ALA A 286 -6.26 -29.40 17.55
CA ALA A 286 -7.43 -30.01 18.20
C ALA A 286 -8.78 -29.98 17.41
N GLY A 287 -8.75 -29.99 16.08
CA GLY A 287 -9.93 -30.02 15.20
C GLY A 287 -9.76 -30.95 14.00
N SER A 288 -10.86 -31.27 13.31
CA SER A 288 -10.80 -32.05 12.05
C SER A 288 -10.15 -31.21 10.95
N TRP A 289 -9.07 -31.72 10.34
CA TRP A 289 -8.39 -31.13 9.17
C TRP A 289 -9.37 -30.75 8.06
N GLU A 290 -10.39 -31.58 7.88
CA GLU A 290 -11.44 -31.38 6.89
C GLU A 290 -12.29 -30.14 7.19
N ALA A 291 -12.62 -29.92 8.46
CA ALA A 291 -13.43 -28.78 8.88
C ALA A 291 -12.64 -27.47 8.75
N PHE A 292 -11.34 -27.51 9.08
CA PHE A 292 -10.46 -26.36 8.90
C PHE A 292 -10.27 -26.03 7.42
N PHE A 293 -10.00 -27.04 6.58
CA PHE A 293 -9.92 -26.87 5.14
C PHE A 293 -11.22 -26.29 4.58
N ALA A 294 -12.36 -26.85 4.94
CA ALA A 294 -13.66 -26.40 4.46
C ALA A 294 -13.93 -24.93 4.81
N LEU A 295 -13.61 -24.51 6.04
CA LEU A 295 -13.77 -23.12 6.49
C LEU A 295 -12.90 -22.17 5.66
N GLU A 296 -11.61 -22.47 5.54
CA GLU A 296 -10.63 -21.64 4.83
C GLU A 296 -10.87 -21.60 3.31
N ALA A 297 -11.26 -22.73 2.72
CA ALA A 297 -11.61 -22.83 1.32
C ALA A 297 -12.89 -22.06 1.01
N THR A 298 -13.90 -22.12 1.89
CA THR A 298 -15.13 -21.33 1.77
C THR A 298 -14.82 -19.83 1.83
N ALA A 299 -14.02 -19.38 2.80
CA ALA A 299 -13.61 -17.98 2.90
C ALA A 299 -12.81 -17.49 1.67
N SER A 300 -12.01 -18.38 1.07
CA SER A 300 -11.30 -18.10 -0.18
C SER A 300 -12.28 -17.95 -1.35
N LEU A 301 -13.27 -18.85 -1.46
CA LEU A 301 -14.31 -18.77 -2.50
C LEU A 301 -15.19 -17.52 -2.35
N ASP A 302 -15.54 -17.11 -1.13
CA ASP A 302 -16.27 -15.85 -0.89
C ASP A 302 -15.47 -14.63 -1.35
N THR A 303 -14.15 -14.66 -1.14
CA THR A 303 -13.26 -13.59 -1.59
C THR A 303 -13.13 -13.56 -3.11
N ILE A 304 -13.01 -14.73 -3.74
CA ILE A 304 -12.99 -14.86 -5.19
C ILE A 304 -14.30 -14.34 -5.80
N ASP A 305 -15.45 -14.70 -5.23
CA ASP A 305 -16.75 -14.28 -5.75
C ASP A 305 -16.97 -12.77 -5.61
N ARG A 306 -16.53 -12.16 -4.50
CA ARG A 306 -16.55 -10.70 -4.34
C ARG A 306 -15.68 -9.98 -5.36
N LEU A 307 -14.46 -10.48 -5.60
CA LEU A 307 -13.55 -9.90 -6.61
C LEU A 307 -14.11 -10.08 -8.03
N ARG A 308 -14.78 -11.21 -8.29
CA ARG A 308 -15.47 -11.46 -9.56
C ARG A 308 -16.56 -10.42 -9.80
N GLU A 309 -17.38 -10.13 -8.79
CA GLU A 309 -18.40 -9.08 -8.88
C GLU A 309 -17.79 -7.68 -9.07
N GLU A 310 -16.65 -7.40 -8.42
CA GLU A 310 -15.90 -6.14 -8.59
C GLU A 310 -15.47 -5.95 -10.05
N ILE A 311 -14.91 -6.98 -10.68
CA ILE A 311 -14.53 -6.97 -12.12
C ILE A 311 -15.72 -6.67 -13.03
N VAL A 312 -16.89 -7.24 -12.71
CA VAL A 312 -18.11 -7.06 -13.50
C VAL A 312 -18.69 -5.66 -13.35
N ARG A 313 -18.65 -5.09 -12.14
CA ARG A 313 -19.24 -3.77 -11.84
C ARG A 313 -18.34 -2.59 -12.24
N ASP A 314 -17.03 -2.73 -12.12
CA ASP A 314 -16.06 -1.66 -12.33
C ASP A 314 -15.04 -2.01 -13.44
N PRO A 315 -15.29 -1.59 -14.69
CA PRO A 315 -14.36 -1.81 -15.79
C PRO A 315 -12.99 -1.15 -15.62
N GLU A 316 -12.91 -0.02 -14.91
CA GLU A 316 -11.65 0.71 -14.69
C GLU A 316 -10.78 0.00 -13.65
N GLY A 317 -11.39 -0.52 -12.60
CA GLY A 317 -10.74 -1.35 -11.56
C GLY A 317 -10.55 -2.82 -11.93
N ALA A 318 -11.16 -3.30 -13.02
CA ALA A 318 -11.25 -4.71 -13.40
C ALA A 318 -9.89 -5.42 -13.44
N ARG A 319 -8.85 -4.76 -13.97
CA ARG A 319 -7.50 -5.36 -14.08
C ARG A 319 -6.92 -5.68 -12.69
N LYS A 320 -6.98 -4.72 -11.77
CA LYS A 320 -6.46 -4.88 -10.40
C LYS A 320 -7.27 -5.93 -9.62
N ALA A 321 -8.59 -5.93 -9.77
CA ALA A 321 -9.45 -6.94 -9.18
C ALA A 321 -9.14 -8.35 -9.77
N GLY A 322 -8.88 -8.44 -11.07
CA GLY A 322 -8.48 -9.67 -11.76
C GLY A 322 -7.14 -10.23 -11.28
N GLU A 323 -6.13 -9.39 -11.07
CA GLU A 323 -4.83 -9.80 -10.50
C GLU A 323 -5.00 -10.38 -9.09
N ARG A 324 -5.79 -9.71 -8.24
CA ARG A 324 -6.12 -10.20 -6.89
C ARG A 324 -6.90 -11.51 -6.94
N LEU A 325 -7.85 -11.64 -7.87
CA LEU A 325 -8.67 -12.85 -8.03
C LEU A 325 -7.80 -14.05 -8.46
N ALA A 326 -6.93 -13.87 -9.45
CA ALA A 326 -5.98 -14.89 -9.88
C ALA A 326 -5.02 -15.31 -8.75
N PHE A 327 -4.60 -14.36 -7.91
CA PHE A 327 -3.80 -14.64 -6.72
C PHE A 327 -4.59 -15.47 -5.68
N THR A 328 -5.83 -15.10 -5.35
CA THR A 328 -6.64 -15.87 -4.40
C THR A 328 -6.96 -17.29 -4.92
N MET A 329 -7.16 -17.46 -6.23
CA MET A 329 -7.29 -18.79 -6.85
C MET A 329 -6.06 -19.66 -6.64
N ARG A 330 -4.86 -19.08 -6.71
CA ARG A 330 -3.61 -19.79 -6.44
C ARG A 330 -3.52 -20.23 -4.97
N GLN A 331 -3.87 -19.35 -4.03
CA GLN A 331 -3.90 -19.68 -2.60
C GLN A 331 -4.90 -20.82 -2.31
N LEU A 332 -6.05 -20.81 -2.98
CA LEU A 332 -7.02 -21.91 -2.90
C LEU A 332 -6.43 -23.22 -3.41
N ARG A 333 -5.73 -23.22 -4.55
CA ARG A 333 -5.02 -24.40 -5.09
C ARG A 333 -4.01 -24.95 -4.08
N GLU A 334 -3.12 -24.11 -3.58
CA GLU A 334 -2.05 -24.52 -2.66
C GLU A 334 -2.65 -25.19 -1.42
N ARG A 335 -3.64 -24.53 -0.80
CA ARG A 335 -4.34 -25.09 0.35
C ARG A 335 -5.03 -26.41 0.01
N ALA A 336 -5.73 -26.49 -1.12
CA ALA A 336 -6.38 -27.73 -1.54
C ALA A 336 -5.40 -28.90 -1.63
N VAL A 337 -4.23 -28.68 -2.25
CA VAL A 337 -3.19 -29.70 -2.36
C VAL A 337 -2.64 -30.09 -0.98
N THR A 338 -2.34 -29.11 -0.11
CA THR A 338 -1.83 -29.37 1.25
C THR A 338 -2.77 -30.25 2.09
N PHE A 339 -4.08 -30.11 1.89
CA PHE A 339 -5.10 -30.88 2.62
C PHE A 339 -5.58 -32.14 1.87
N GLY A 340 -4.92 -32.52 0.76
CA GLY A 340 -5.24 -33.75 0.02
C GLY A 340 -6.38 -33.64 -0.99
N HIS A 341 -6.85 -32.43 -1.29
CA HIS A 341 -7.88 -32.12 -2.29
C HIS A 341 -7.26 -31.75 -3.64
N ALA A 342 -6.41 -32.64 -4.19
CA ALA A 342 -5.68 -32.38 -5.42
C ALA A 342 -6.61 -32.04 -6.61
N GLU A 343 -7.79 -32.63 -6.67
CA GLU A 343 -8.76 -32.41 -7.75
C GLU A 343 -9.34 -31.00 -7.75
N LEU A 344 -9.76 -30.49 -6.58
CA LEU A 344 -10.15 -29.09 -6.42
C LEU A 344 -8.99 -28.16 -6.75
N GLY A 345 -7.78 -28.53 -6.33
CA GLY A 345 -6.56 -27.81 -6.66
C GLY A 345 -6.33 -27.67 -8.17
N ARG A 346 -6.60 -28.72 -8.96
CA ARG A 346 -6.50 -28.67 -10.44
C ARG A 346 -7.47 -27.67 -11.04
N VAL A 347 -8.73 -27.66 -10.60
CA VAL A 347 -9.75 -26.71 -11.07
C VAL A 347 -9.32 -25.29 -10.72
N ALA A 348 -8.94 -25.02 -9.47
CA ALA A 348 -8.48 -23.69 -9.03
C ALA A 348 -7.26 -23.20 -9.82
N ARG A 349 -6.31 -24.10 -10.14
CA ARG A 349 -5.15 -23.81 -11.00
C ARG A 349 -5.58 -23.40 -12.41
N ARG A 350 -6.44 -24.19 -13.06
CA ARG A 350 -6.92 -23.89 -14.42
C ARG A 350 -7.69 -22.57 -14.44
N SER A 351 -8.55 -22.31 -13.46
CA SER A 351 -9.27 -21.04 -13.33
C SER A 351 -8.30 -19.86 -13.18
N GLY A 352 -7.30 -19.97 -12.31
CA GLY A 352 -6.26 -18.96 -12.15
C GLY A 352 -5.40 -18.74 -13.40
N ALA A 353 -5.20 -19.76 -14.23
CA ALA A 353 -4.53 -19.63 -15.53
C ALA A 353 -5.41 -18.90 -16.56
N ALA A 354 -6.69 -19.26 -16.64
CA ALA A 354 -7.67 -18.61 -17.51
C ALA A 354 -7.79 -17.10 -17.24
N LEU A 355 -7.83 -16.73 -15.95
CA LEU A 355 -7.87 -15.32 -15.53
C LEU A 355 -6.62 -14.56 -15.93
N ARG A 356 -5.43 -15.17 -15.79
CA ARG A 356 -4.17 -14.56 -16.21
C ARG A 356 -4.11 -14.36 -17.72
N ALA A 357 -4.52 -15.37 -18.49
CA ALA A 357 -4.63 -15.23 -19.94
C ALA A 357 -5.62 -14.13 -20.36
N ALA A 358 -6.68 -13.91 -19.58
CA ALA A 358 -7.63 -12.83 -19.82
C ALA A 358 -7.10 -11.43 -19.44
N LEU A 359 -6.19 -11.34 -18.45
CA LEU A 359 -5.53 -10.09 -18.05
C LEU A 359 -4.59 -9.53 -19.13
N ASP A 360 -4.05 -10.39 -19.99
CA ASP A 360 -3.22 -9.97 -21.14
C ASP A 360 -4.07 -9.49 -22.33
N GLY A 361 -5.39 -9.72 -22.28
CA GLY A 361 -6.34 -9.34 -23.32
C GLY A 361 -7.10 -8.02 -23.03
N PRO A 362 -8.07 -7.66 -23.88
CA PRO A 362 -8.92 -6.50 -23.66
C PRO A 362 -9.78 -6.67 -22.39
N PRO A 363 -10.12 -5.59 -21.65
CA PRO A 363 -10.89 -5.67 -20.39
C PRO A 363 -12.19 -6.47 -20.48
N ARG A 364 -12.88 -6.42 -21.63
CA ARG A 364 -14.11 -7.19 -21.89
C ARG A 364 -13.92 -8.69 -21.79
N ARG A 365 -12.73 -9.20 -22.14
CA ARG A 365 -12.40 -10.63 -22.02
C ARG A 365 -12.30 -11.06 -20.56
N LEU A 366 -11.68 -10.23 -19.72
CA LEU A 366 -11.60 -10.47 -18.28
C LEU A 366 -12.99 -10.46 -17.63
N GLN A 367 -13.85 -9.54 -18.05
CA GLN A 367 -15.24 -9.49 -17.59
C GLN A 367 -16.04 -10.73 -17.99
N ALA A 368 -15.93 -11.18 -19.25
CA ALA A 368 -16.60 -12.40 -19.70
C ALA A 368 -16.16 -13.63 -18.91
N VAL A 369 -14.85 -13.81 -18.72
CA VAL A 369 -14.30 -14.89 -17.89
C VAL A 369 -14.78 -14.78 -16.45
N ALA A 370 -14.85 -13.57 -15.89
CA ALA A 370 -15.37 -13.36 -14.54
C ALA A 370 -16.85 -13.75 -14.44
N VAL A 371 -17.71 -13.39 -15.40
CA VAL A 371 -19.13 -13.78 -15.40
C VAL A 371 -19.27 -15.30 -15.42
N ASP A 372 -18.57 -15.97 -16.34
CA ASP A 372 -18.69 -17.42 -16.52
C ASP A 372 -18.10 -18.22 -15.35
N LEU A 373 -17.14 -17.64 -14.61
CA LEU A 373 -16.53 -18.28 -13.45
C LEU A 373 -17.54 -18.56 -12.33
N ALA A 374 -18.64 -17.82 -12.24
CA ALA A 374 -19.64 -17.96 -11.17
C ALA A 374 -20.14 -19.42 -11.03
N ALA A 375 -20.47 -20.07 -12.15
CA ALA A 375 -20.95 -21.45 -12.15
C ALA A 375 -19.86 -22.44 -11.70
N THR A 376 -18.61 -22.18 -12.06
CA THR A 376 -17.45 -22.96 -11.63
C THR A 376 -17.27 -22.85 -10.10
N LEU A 377 -17.41 -21.65 -9.53
CA LEU A 377 -17.33 -21.43 -8.09
C LEU A 377 -18.44 -22.16 -7.33
N SER A 378 -19.67 -22.16 -7.85
CA SER A 378 -20.78 -22.91 -7.26
C SER A 378 -20.49 -24.42 -7.22
N ALA A 379 -19.88 -24.97 -8.26
CA ALA A 379 -19.46 -26.38 -8.28
C ALA A 379 -18.34 -26.66 -7.25
N LEU A 380 -17.38 -25.73 -7.10
CA LEU A 380 -16.34 -25.85 -6.06
C LEU A 380 -16.90 -25.77 -4.62
N ARG A 381 -17.95 -24.96 -4.39
CA ARG A 381 -18.66 -24.94 -3.09
C ARG A 381 -19.33 -26.28 -2.81
N ALA A 382 -20.02 -26.84 -3.80
CA ALA A 382 -20.64 -28.16 -3.68
C ALA A 382 -19.60 -29.26 -3.36
N TYR A 383 -18.39 -29.17 -3.94
CA TYR A 383 -17.29 -30.06 -3.57
C TYR A 383 -16.94 -29.98 -2.09
N ILE A 384 -16.77 -28.76 -1.55
CA ILE A 384 -16.37 -28.53 -0.14
C ILE A 384 -17.46 -29.00 0.83
N GLU A 385 -18.73 -28.73 0.52
CA GLU A 385 -19.87 -29.10 1.36
C GLU A 385 -20.14 -30.61 1.36
N SER A 386 -19.66 -31.32 0.34
CA SER A 386 -19.89 -32.75 0.19
C SER A 386 -18.92 -33.60 1.01
N SER A 387 -19.43 -34.64 1.68
CA SER A 387 -18.62 -35.62 2.43
C SER A 387 -18.33 -36.90 1.64
N GLY A 388 -18.98 -37.10 0.49
CA GLY A 388 -18.89 -38.29 -0.34
C GLY A 388 -17.84 -38.17 -1.45
N LYS A 389 -17.05 -39.22 -1.68
CA LYS A 389 -16.05 -39.23 -2.77
C LYS A 389 -16.68 -39.10 -4.16
N GLU A 390 -17.83 -39.73 -4.37
CA GLU A 390 -18.52 -39.72 -5.67
C GLU A 390 -19.12 -38.35 -5.99
N THR A 391 -19.76 -37.70 -5.00
CA THR A 391 -20.31 -36.35 -5.14
C THR A 391 -19.21 -35.29 -5.32
N ARG A 392 -18.06 -35.45 -4.64
CA ARG A 392 -16.85 -34.65 -4.90
C ARG A 392 -16.36 -34.79 -6.34
N ALA A 393 -16.26 -36.01 -6.84
CA ALA A 393 -15.81 -36.27 -8.20
C ALA A 393 -16.78 -35.68 -9.24
N GLU A 394 -18.09 -35.74 -8.99
CA GLU A 394 -19.10 -35.10 -9.85
C GLU A 394 -18.99 -33.57 -9.83
N ALA A 395 -18.81 -32.97 -8.66
CA ALA A 395 -18.62 -31.53 -8.53
C ALA A 395 -17.36 -31.04 -9.27
N VAL A 396 -16.25 -31.80 -9.19
CA VAL A 396 -15.02 -31.50 -9.96
C VAL A 396 -15.28 -31.58 -11.45
N ARG A 397 -15.87 -32.68 -11.95
CA ARG A 397 -16.18 -32.83 -13.39
C ARG A 397 -17.04 -31.68 -13.89
N ARG A 398 -18.11 -31.34 -13.14
CA ARG A 398 -18.98 -30.20 -13.46
C ARG A 398 -18.19 -28.88 -13.50
N ALA A 399 -17.29 -28.66 -12.56
CA ALA A 399 -16.45 -27.46 -12.52
C ALA A 399 -15.47 -27.40 -13.71
N GLU A 400 -14.90 -28.54 -14.12
CA GLU A 400 -14.01 -28.64 -15.28
C GLU A 400 -14.77 -28.36 -16.58
N ASP A 401 -15.94 -28.96 -16.79
CA ASP A 401 -16.80 -28.74 -17.97
C ASP A 401 -17.21 -27.26 -18.09
N LEU A 402 -17.61 -26.64 -16.98
CA LEU A 402 -18.00 -25.22 -16.93
C LEU A 402 -16.82 -24.30 -17.23
N LEU A 403 -15.64 -24.61 -16.69
CA LEU A 403 -14.44 -23.83 -16.94
C LEU A 403 -13.98 -23.97 -18.40
N GLU A 404 -14.06 -25.16 -18.98
CA GLU A 404 -13.74 -25.38 -20.38
C GLU A 404 -14.66 -24.55 -21.29
N ALA A 405 -15.97 -24.57 -21.03
CA ALA A 405 -16.93 -23.74 -21.75
C ALA A 405 -16.66 -22.23 -21.59
N ALA A 406 -16.21 -21.78 -20.41
CA ALA A 406 -15.87 -20.39 -20.13
C ALA A 406 -14.60 -19.90 -20.84
N THR A 407 -13.67 -20.81 -21.16
CA THR A 407 -12.35 -20.48 -21.71
C THR A 407 -12.24 -20.69 -23.22
N HIS A 408 -13.33 -21.10 -23.88
CA HIS A 408 -13.32 -21.41 -25.30
C HIS A 408 -12.95 -20.15 -26.14
N PRO A 409 -11.92 -20.23 -27.02
CA PRO A 409 -11.34 -19.07 -27.70
C PRO A 409 -12.29 -18.33 -28.65
N ASP A 410 -13.30 -19.00 -29.18
CA ASP A 410 -14.25 -18.46 -30.18
C ASP A 410 -15.55 -17.90 -29.59
N ARG A 411 -15.67 -17.79 -28.27
CA ARG A 411 -16.87 -17.22 -27.66
C ARG A 411 -16.77 -15.69 -27.66
N GLU A 412 -17.40 -15.06 -28.65
CA GLU A 412 -17.61 -13.61 -28.61
C GLU A 412 -18.35 -13.26 -27.30
N PRO A 413 -17.83 -12.30 -26.51
CA PRO A 413 -18.47 -11.94 -25.26
C PRO A 413 -19.88 -11.44 -25.56
N PRO A 414 -20.91 -11.89 -24.80
CA PRO A 414 -22.28 -11.45 -25.01
C PRO A 414 -22.31 -9.93 -24.90
N VAL A 415 -22.70 -9.27 -26.00
CA VAL A 415 -22.85 -7.82 -26.07
C VAL A 415 -24.01 -7.46 -25.14
N PRO A 416 -23.80 -6.69 -24.07
CA PRO A 416 -24.89 -6.24 -23.20
C PRO A 416 -25.93 -5.52 -24.04
N ILE A 417 -27.22 -5.81 -23.84
CA ILE A 417 -28.31 -5.16 -24.61
C ILE A 417 -28.25 -3.63 -24.39
N GLU A 418 -27.79 -3.19 -23.22
CA GLU A 418 -27.58 -1.79 -22.86
C GLU A 418 -26.48 -1.13 -23.71
N SER A 419 -25.53 -1.88 -24.24
CA SER A 419 -24.50 -1.38 -25.18
C SER A 419 -24.98 -1.30 -26.63
N LEU A 420 -26.19 -1.78 -26.93
CA LEU A 420 -26.88 -1.59 -28.21
C LEU A 420 -27.72 -0.31 -28.24
N THR A 421 -27.82 0.42 -27.11
CA THR A 421 -28.53 1.69 -27.00
C THR A 421 -27.56 2.79 -26.59
N TYR A 422 -27.45 3.84 -27.41
CA TYR A 422 -26.72 5.03 -27.00
C TYR A 422 -27.45 5.74 -25.85
N SER A 423 -26.70 6.22 -24.85
CA SER A 423 -27.21 7.26 -23.95
C SER A 423 -27.39 8.56 -24.74
N ALA A 424 -28.25 9.47 -24.29
CA ALA A 424 -28.46 10.75 -24.99
C ALA A 424 -27.14 11.55 -25.16
N GLU A 425 -26.25 11.52 -24.18
CA GLU A 425 -24.96 12.20 -24.25
C GLU A 425 -24.01 11.53 -25.25
N ASP A 426 -23.94 10.20 -25.25
CA ASP A 426 -23.09 9.43 -26.18
C ASP A 426 -23.60 9.53 -27.63
N ALA A 427 -24.92 9.56 -27.82
CA ALA A 427 -25.55 9.75 -29.12
C ALA A 427 -25.17 11.12 -29.72
N VAL A 428 -25.21 12.18 -28.92
CA VAL A 428 -24.79 13.54 -29.34
C VAL A 428 -23.29 13.59 -29.62
N ALA A 429 -22.46 12.96 -28.79
CA ALA A 429 -21.02 12.91 -29.01
C ALA A 429 -20.66 12.17 -30.31
N ARG A 430 -21.34 11.05 -30.59
CA ARG A 430 -21.16 10.29 -31.83
C ARG A 430 -21.64 11.07 -33.05
N ALA A 431 -22.80 11.71 -32.99
CA ALA A 431 -23.32 12.54 -34.08
C ALA A 431 -22.37 13.71 -34.42
N LYS A 432 -21.73 14.33 -33.43
CA LYS A 432 -20.70 15.36 -33.65
C LYS A 432 -19.48 14.81 -34.37
N SER A 433 -19.01 13.62 -33.99
CA SER A 433 -17.89 12.94 -34.64
C SER A 433 -18.20 12.63 -36.11
N LEU A 434 -19.39 12.09 -36.38
CA LEU A 434 -19.87 11.82 -37.74
C LEU A 434 -19.95 13.10 -38.59
N THR A 435 -20.39 14.22 -38.01
CA THR A 435 -20.44 15.52 -38.70
C THR A 435 -19.04 15.98 -39.13
N SER A 436 -18.03 15.73 -38.30
CA SER A 436 -16.63 16.01 -38.65
C SER A 436 -16.13 15.12 -39.80
N GLU A 437 -16.47 13.82 -39.77
CA GLU A 437 -16.12 12.88 -40.85
C GLU A 437 -16.79 13.25 -42.18
N ILE A 438 -18.07 13.64 -42.15
CA ILE A 438 -18.79 14.15 -43.32
C ILE A 438 -18.09 15.40 -43.87
N GLY A 439 -17.68 16.33 -43.00
CA GLY A 439 -16.91 17.51 -43.40
C GLY A 439 -15.62 17.15 -44.14
N GLY A 440 -14.90 16.14 -43.65
CA GLY A 440 -13.70 15.62 -44.32
C GLY A 440 -13.99 15.00 -45.69
N ILE A 441 -15.07 14.23 -45.82
CA ILE A 441 -15.48 13.60 -47.09
C ILE A 441 -15.88 14.67 -48.12
N LEU A 442 -16.62 15.70 -47.71
CA LEU A 442 -17.07 16.78 -48.59
C LEU A 442 -15.92 17.71 -49.04
N GLN A 443 -14.86 17.82 -48.24
CA GLN A 443 -13.67 18.61 -48.57
C GLN A 443 -12.65 17.85 -49.44
N ALA A 444 -12.84 16.54 -49.64
CA ALA A 444 -11.95 15.74 -50.48
C ALA A 444 -12.06 16.14 -51.96
N ALA A 445 -10.94 16.03 -52.70
CA ALA A 445 -10.87 16.38 -54.13
C ALA A 445 -11.86 15.60 -55.03
N LYS A 446 -12.32 14.43 -54.56
CA LYS A 446 -13.43 13.65 -55.14
C LYS A 446 -14.33 13.17 -53.99
N PRO A 447 -15.40 13.91 -53.64
CA PRO A 447 -16.25 13.56 -52.51
C PRO A 447 -17.08 12.32 -52.82
N ASP A 448 -17.15 11.39 -51.86
CA ASP A 448 -18.05 10.23 -51.91
C ASP A 448 -19.41 10.63 -51.33
N ALA A 449 -20.31 11.09 -52.22
CA ALA A 449 -21.63 11.57 -51.84
C ALA A 449 -22.50 10.48 -51.18
N SER A 450 -22.35 9.22 -51.60
CA SER A 450 -23.12 8.11 -51.04
C SER A 450 -22.72 7.83 -49.60
N ARG A 451 -21.42 7.82 -49.32
CA ARG A 451 -20.90 7.67 -47.96
C ARG A 451 -21.26 8.85 -47.07
N ALA A 452 -21.14 10.08 -47.58
CA ALA A 452 -21.53 11.29 -46.83
C ALA A 452 -23.02 11.27 -46.46
N HIS A 453 -23.89 10.84 -47.38
CA HIS A 453 -25.33 10.73 -47.12
C HIS A 453 -25.64 9.65 -46.06
N ALA A 454 -25.00 8.47 -46.13
CA ALA A 454 -25.21 7.42 -45.13
C ALA A 454 -24.80 7.86 -43.71
N LEU A 455 -23.66 8.55 -43.58
CA LEU A 455 -23.21 9.08 -42.29
C LEU A 455 -24.11 10.21 -41.78
N LEU A 456 -24.73 10.99 -42.68
CA LEU A 456 -25.69 12.03 -42.31
C LEU A 456 -26.98 11.42 -41.73
N GLU A 457 -27.51 10.38 -42.37
CA GLU A 457 -28.70 9.65 -41.86
C GLU A 457 -28.41 9.03 -40.49
N GLU A 458 -27.22 8.43 -40.29
CA GLU A 458 -26.80 7.90 -38.99
C GLU A 458 -26.72 9.01 -37.92
N ALA A 459 -26.11 10.15 -38.25
CA ALA A 459 -26.02 11.27 -37.32
C ALA A 459 -27.39 11.85 -36.95
N LEU A 460 -28.32 11.95 -37.91
CA LEU A 460 -29.69 12.40 -37.67
C LEU A 460 -30.46 11.43 -36.78
N GLY A 461 -30.37 10.12 -37.02
CA GLY A 461 -31.02 9.10 -36.19
C GLY A 461 -30.52 9.12 -34.74
N LEU A 462 -29.22 9.36 -34.52
CA LEU A 462 -28.65 9.50 -33.18
C LEU A 462 -29.15 10.76 -32.46
N LEU A 463 -29.30 11.88 -33.18
CA LEU A 463 -29.83 13.12 -32.61
C LEU A 463 -31.32 12.99 -32.27
N GLU A 464 -32.11 12.34 -33.12
CA GLU A 464 -33.53 12.06 -32.85
C GLU A 464 -33.67 11.19 -31.60
N HIS A 465 -32.88 10.12 -31.48
CA HIS A 465 -32.84 9.26 -30.30
C HIS A 465 -32.49 10.04 -29.02
N ALA A 466 -31.51 10.93 -29.08
CA ALA A 466 -31.13 11.78 -27.94
C ALA A 466 -32.24 12.77 -27.53
N LEU A 467 -32.95 13.34 -28.51
CA LEU A 467 -34.06 14.27 -28.27
C LEU A 467 -35.28 13.57 -27.64
N VAL A 468 -35.58 12.34 -28.10
CA VAL A 468 -36.64 11.51 -27.50
C VAL A 468 -36.29 11.13 -26.06
N GLN A 469 -35.05 10.72 -25.79
CA GLN A 469 -34.64 10.36 -24.42
C GLN A 469 -34.62 11.54 -23.44
N THR A 470 -34.36 12.75 -23.91
CA THR A 470 -34.34 13.97 -23.08
C THR A 470 -35.72 14.62 -22.92
N GLY A 471 -36.77 14.07 -23.54
CA GLY A 471 -38.13 14.59 -23.45
C GLY A 471 -38.35 15.94 -24.15
N THR A 472 -37.45 16.30 -25.07
CA THR A 472 -37.51 17.59 -25.81
C THR A 472 -38.34 17.52 -27.08
N LEU A 473 -38.64 16.32 -27.58
CA LEU A 473 -39.64 16.06 -28.62
C LEU A 473 -40.87 15.40 -27.97
N GLN A 474 -41.86 16.20 -27.59
CA GLN A 474 -43.24 15.78 -27.38
C GLN A 474 -44.17 16.57 -28.30
#